data_AF-A0A4S8J5K5-F1
#
_entry.id   AF-A0A4S8J5K5-F1
#
_cell.length_a   1.000
_cell.length_b   1.000
_cell.length_c   1.000
_cell.angle_alpha   90.00
_cell.angle_beta   90.00
_cell.angle_gamma   90.00
#
_symmetry.space_group_name_H-M   'P 1'
#
loop_
_entity.id
_entity.type
_entity.pdbx_description
1 polymer ?
#
loop_
_entity_poly.entity_id
_entity_poly.type
_entity_poly.pdbx_seq_one_letter_code
_entity_poly.pdbx_strand_id
1 'polypeptide(L)'
;MAVDQKPGASSTSPDGSKPASKVTKKKDEKKEEDLSDEDLALKQQLELYVERVQDADQGVQKLALESMRNLAGEISQEFAKRQYDDMPLDTLMELVQQIVAFHMKHNAEPEAVDLLMEVEDLELLVEHVDATNYKRACLYLTSSSRI
;
A
#
# COMPACT_ATOMS: atom_id res chain seq x y z
N MET A 1 21.07 37.07 -50.68
CA MET A 1 21.12 38.37 -49.98
C MET A 1 20.85 38.03 -48.51
N ALA A 2 21.89 37.94 -47.67
CA ALA A 2 22.49 39.05 -46.91
C ALA A 2 21.52 39.55 -45.81
N VAL A 3 21.56 39.01 -44.58
CA VAL A 3 22.36 39.35 -43.36
C VAL A 3 21.84 40.58 -42.58
N ASP A 4 22.29 40.71 -41.30
CA ASP A 4 21.93 41.72 -40.27
C ASP A 4 20.56 41.54 -39.59
N GLN A 5 20.36 41.16 -38.31
CA GLN A 5 21.18 40.89 -37.09
C GLN A 5 21.44 42.03 -36.06
N LYS A 6 20.54 42.12 -35.06
CA LYS A 6 20.71 42.64 -33.66
C LYS A 6 21.05 44.15 -33.50
N PRO A 7 21.20 44.77 -32.30
CA PRO A 7 21.14 44.28 -30.87
C PRO A 7 19.74 43.89 -30.32
N GLY A 8 19.45 43.77 -29.01
CA GLY A 8 20.23 44.10 -27.79
C GLY A 8 19.68 43.54 -26.45
N ALA A 9 19.77 44.35 -25.38
CA ALA A 9 19.58 44.12 -23.93
C ALA A 9 19.56 45.54 -23.23
N SER A 10 19.23 45.81 -21.95
CA SER A 10 19.01 45.04 -20.71
C SER A 10 18.27 45.87 -19.61
N SER A 11 17.54 45.20 -18.71
CA SER A 11 17.27 45.49 -17.27
C SER A 11 17.04 46.93 -16.72
N THR A 12 15.97 47.13 -15.93
CA THR A 12 15.98 47.33 -14.45
C THR A 12 14.56 47.45 -13.84
N SER A 13 14.34 46.86 -12.66
CA SER A 13 13.18 47.11 -11.77
C SER A 13 13.49 48.27 -10.79
N PRO A 14 12.51 48.85 -10.03
CA PRO A 14 12.05 48.22 -8.77
C PRO A 14 10.58 48.51 -8.35
N ASP A 15 10.17 47.90 -7.22
CA ASP A 15 9.16 48.27 -6.20
C ASP A 15 8.10 49.38 -6.47
N GLY A 16 6.82 49.28 -6.06
CA GLY A 16 6.14 48.28 -5.22
C GLY A 16 5.02 48.94 -4.38
N SER A 17 3.81 48.35 -4.30
CA SER A 17 2.81 48.62 -3.24
C SER A 17 1.59 47.69 -3.27
N LYS A 18 1.04 47.40 -2.08
CA LYS A 18 0.00 46.41 -1.73
C LYS A 18 -1.40 47.07 -1.70
N PRO A 19 -2.51 46.32 -1.87
CA PRO A 19 -3.13 45.58 -0.74
C PRO A 19 -3.58 44.15 -1.12
N ALA A 20 -3.59 43.11 -0.29
CA ALA A 20 -3.93 42.94 1.13
C ALA A 20 -5.44 42.88 1.45
N SER A 21 -6.07 41.73 1.16
CA SER A 21 -7.21 41.13 1.91
C SER A 21 -7.33 39.64 1.50
N LYS A 22 -6.95 38.64 2.30
CA LYS A 22 -7.46 38.16 3.60
C LYS A 22 -8.70 37.25 3.46
N VAL A 23 -8.45 35.95 3.27
CA VAL A 23 -9.22 34.90 3.95
C VAL A 23 -8.20 33.99 4.65
N THR A 24 -8.35 33.86 5.98
CA THR A 24 -7.45 33.07 6.83
C THR A 24 -8.22 31.99 7.56
N LYS A 25 -7.66 30.77 7.49
CA LYS A 25 -7.65 29.73 8.53
C LYS A 25 -8.93 28.94 8.88
N LYS A 26 -8.67 27.62 8.88
CA LYS A 26 -9.05 26.57 9.85
C LYS A 26 -10.43 25.91 9.76
N LYS A 27 -10.38 24.68 9.23
CA LYS A 27 -10.71 23.42 9.91
C LYS A 27 -9.66 22.43 9.37
N ASP A 28 -8.74 21.80 10.11
CA ASP A 28 -8.77 21.32 11.50
C ASP A 28 -9.90 20.30 11.73
N GLU A 29 -9.85 19.24 10.92
CA GLU A 29 -10.39 17.94 11.26
C GLU A 29 -9.23 16.96 11.43
N LYS A 30 -8.61 17.02 12.61
CA LYS A 30 -8.21 15.79 13.27
C LYS A 30 -9.51 15.11 13.71
N LYS A 31 -9.93 14.11 12.94
CA LYS A 31 -10.96 13.15 13.28
C LYS A 31 -10.44 11.83 12.71
N GLU A 32 -9.94 10.95 13.59
CA GLU A 32 -10.50 9.60 13.72
C GLU A 32 -10.57 8.99 12.31
N GLU A 33 -9.58 8.22 11.82
CA GLU A 33 -9.00 7.02 12.46
C GLU A 33 -10.05 6.10 13.12
N ASP A 34 -11.33 6.32 12.78
CA ASP A 34 -12.31 5.25 12.65
C ASP A 34 -11.82 4.38 11.48
N LEU A 35 -11.03 3.37 11.81
CA LEU A 35 -11.13 2.12 11.05
C LEU A 35 -12.62 1.76 11.05
N SER A 36 -13.21 1.52 9.87
CA SER A 36 -14.57 0.98 9.78
C SER A 36 -14.69 -0.22 10.74
N ASP A 37 -15.86 -0.48 11.34
CA ASP A 37 -16.05 -1.64 12.24
C ASP A 37 -15.52 -2.94 11.59
N GLU A 38 -15.59 -3.03 10.26
CA GLU A 38 -15.02 -4.09 9.41
C GLU A 38 -13.47 -4.05 9.37
N ASP A 39 -12.84 -2.91 9.05
CA ASP A 39 -11.37 -2.75 9.09
C ASP A 39 -10.79 -3.01 10.50
N LEU A 40 -11.49 -2.56 11.54
CA LEU A 40 -11.11 -2.77 12.94
C LEU A 40 -11.17 -4.26 13.30
N ALA A 41 -12.21 -4.97 12.84
CA ALA A 41 -12.33 -6.41 13.01
C ALA A 41 -11.24 -7.18 12.25
N LEU A 42 -10.98 -6.81 10.98
CA LEU A 42 -9.90 -7.41 10.17
C LEU A 42 -8.52 -7.19 10.83
N LYS A 43 -8.26 -6.00 11.39
CA LYS A 43 -7.02 -5.68 12.13
C LYS A 43 -6.88 -6.46 13.45
N GLN A 44 -7.94 -6.59 14.23
CA GLN A 44 -7.93 -7.43 15.44
C GLN A 44 -7.74 -8.92 15.11
N GLN A 45 -8.36 -9.38 14.02
CA GLN A 45 -8.21 -10.74 13.52
C GLN A 45 -6.77 -11.01 13.05
N LEU A 46 -6.13 -10.03 12.38
CA LEU A 46 -4.72 -10.08 12.02
C LEU A 46 -3.81 -10.24 13.26
N GLU A 47 -3.95 -9.36 14.25
CA GLU A 47 -3.15 -9.37 15.48
C GLU A 47 -3.21 -10.74 16.20
N LEU A 48 -4.41 -11.32 16.30
CA LEU A 48 -4.65 -12.64 16.90
C LEU A 48 -3.97 -13.78 16.12
N TYR A 49 -3.87 -13.69 14.79
CA TYR A 49 -3.17 -14.70 13.98
C TYR A 49 -1.66 -14.52 14.02
N VAL A 50 -1.14 -13.29 14.14
CA VAL A 50 0.29 -13.01 14.37
C VAL A 50 0.76 -13.60 15.69
N GLU A 51 -0.05 -13.54 16.76
CA GLU A 51 0.25 -14.19 18.03
C GLU A 51 0.28 -15.73 17.88
N ARG A 52 -0.75 -16.31 17.26
CA ARG A 52 -0.86 -17.77 17.07
C ARG A 52 0.22 -18.38 16.16
N VAL A 53 0.74 -17.65 15.18
CA VAL A 53 1.87 -18.16 14.37
C VAL A 53 3.18 -18.23 15.17
N GLN A 54 3.30 -17.50 16.28
CA GLN A 54 4.47 -17.59 17.15
C GLN A 54 4.34 -18.67 18.24
N ASP A 55 3.22 -19.40 18.26
CA ASP A 55 3.02 -20.54 19.16
C ASP A 55 4.02 -21.68 18.83
N ALA A 56 4.36 -22.47 19.84
CA ALA A 56 5.25 -23.62 19.71
C ALA A 56 4.57 -24.83 19.06
N ASP A 57 3.24 -24.88 19.03
CA ASP A 57 2.49 -25.95 18.38
C ASP A 57 2.39 -25.74 16.85
N GLN A 58 2.91 -26.70 16.07
CA GLN A 58 2.90 -26.64 14.61
C GLN A 58 1.49 -26.71 14.01
N GLY A 59 0.51 -27.27 14.73
CA GLY A 59 -0.90 -27.27 14.32
C GLY A 59 -1.53 -25.88 14.46
N VAL A 60 -1.24 -25.18 15.57
CA VAL A 60 -1.65 -23.79 15.78
C VAL A 60 -1.03 -22.86 14.74
N GLN A 61 0.28 -23.01 14.47
CA GLN A 61 0.96 -22.29 13.37
C GLN A 61 0.27 -22.48 12.02
N LYS A 62 0.01 -23.73 11.63
CA LYS A 62 -0.64 -24.03 10.35
C LYS A 62 -2.05 -23.43 10.27
N LEU A 63 -2.83 -23.52 11.35
CA LEU A 63 -4.19 -22.97 11.41
C LEU A 63 -4.19 -21.44 11.30
N ALA A 64 -3.21 -20.77 11.92
CA ALA A 64 -3.05 -19.32 11.82
C ALA A 64 -2.64 -18.86 10.41
N LEU A 65 -1.77 -19.60 9.71
CA LEU A 65 -1.45 -19.35 8.28
C LEU A 65 -2.68 -19.57 7.37
N GLU A 66 -3.46 -20.64 7.60
CA GLU A 66 -4.69 -20.90 6.84
C GLU A 66 -5.74 -19.80 7.07
N SER A 67 -5.81 -19.25 8.29
CA SER A 67 -6.70 -18.14 8.62
C SER A 67 -6.23 -16.79 8.05
N MET A 68 -4.92 -16.53 8.02
CA MET A 68 -4.31 -15.39 7.32
C MET A 68 -4.61 -15.40 5.82
N ARG A 69 -4.60 -16.58 5.18
CA ARG A 69 -4.98 -16.72 3.77
C ARG A 69 -6.45 -16.39 3.51
N ASN A 70 -7.35 -16.73 4.44
CA ASN A 70 -8.76 -16.34 4.33
C ASN A 70 -8.92 -14.82 4.50
N LEU A 71 -8.27 -14.24 5.51
CA LEU A 71 -8.25 -12.79 5.76
C LEU A 71 -7.74 -12.00 4.55
N ALA A 72 -6.68 -12.48 3.88
CA ALA A 72 -6.18 -11.89 2.63
C ALA A 72 -7.26 -11.85 1.54
N GLY A 73 -8.01 -12.94 1.33
CA GLY A 73 -9.10 -12.98 0.35
C GLY A 73 -10.30 -12.11 0.71
N GLU A 74 -10.60 -11.92 2.00
CA GLU A 74 -11.62 -10.95 2.46
C GLU A 74 -11.19 -9.51 2.13
N ILE A 75 -9.91 -9.19 2.35
CA ILE A 75 -9.32 -7.88 2.03
C ILE A 75 -9.30 -7.60 0.52
N SER A 76 -8.94 -8.58 -0.31
CA SER A 76 -9.01 -8.46 -1.78
C SER A 76 -10.44 -8.18 -2.27
N GLN A 77 -11.45 -8.83 -1.68
CA GLN A 77 -12.86 -8.57 -2.01
C GLN A 77 -13.31 -7.18 -1.55
N GLU A 78 -12.86 -6.74 -0.39
CA GLU A 78 -13.18 -5.41 0.13
C GLU A 78 -12.49 -4.29 -0.66
N PHE A 79 -11.26 -4.53 -1.14
CA PHE A 79 -10.54 -3.65 -2.05
C PHE A 79 -11.34 -3.44 -3.35
N ALA A 80 -11.79 -4.52 -3.98
CA ALA A 80 -12.59 -4.44 -5.20
C ALA A 80 -13.93 -3.70 -5.00
N LYS A 81 -14.59 -3.86 -3.83
CA LYS A 81 -15.79 -3.07 -3.48
C LYS A 81 -15.48 -1.58 -3.33
N ARG A 82 -14.46 -1.22 -2.54
CA ARG A 82 -14.10 0.18 -2.29
C ARG A 82 -13.59 0.88 -3.54
N GLN A 83 -12.86 0.17 -4.41
CA GLN A 83 -12.45 0.67 -5.72
C GLN A 83 -13.67 0.96 -6.62
N TYR A 84 -14.72 0.13 -6.58
CA TYR A 84 -15.97 0.34 -7.31
C TYR A 84 -16.81 1.50 -6.76
N ASP A 85 -16.87 1.66 -5.43
CA ASP A 85 -17.65 2.70 -4.75
C ASP A 85 -16.90 4.04 -4.57
N ASP A 86 -15.68 4.18 -5.11
CA ASP A 86 -14.80 5.36 -5.00
C ASP A 86 -14.52 5.77 -3.52
N MET A 87 -14.34 4.74 -2.68
CA MET A 87 -14.07 4.86 -1.24
C MET A 87 -12.55 4.86 -0.93
N PRO A 88 -12.12 5.48 0.18
CA PRO A 88 -10.70 5.52 0.55
C PRO A 88 -10.12 4.12 0.79
N LEU A 89 -8.99 3.86 0.14
CA LEU A 89 -8.27 2.58 0.20
C LEU A 89 -7.07 2.61 1.16
N ASP A 90 -6.66 3.77 1.66
CA ASP A 90 -5.40 3.95 2.40
C ASP A 90 -5.27 3.00 3.61
N THR A 91 -6.28 2.93 4.48
CA THR A 91 -6.31 2.02 5.65
C THR A 91 -6.34 0.54 5.26
N LEU A 92 -6.94 0.20 4.12
CA LEU A 92 -6.95 -1.17 3.62
C LEU A 92 -5.57 -1.57 3.07
N MET A 93 -4.89 -0.65 2.39
CA MET A 93 -3.53 -0.85 1.88
C MET A 93 -2.48 -0.93 3.00
N GLU A 94 -2.67 -0.22 4.13
CA GLU A 94 -1.86 -0.46 5.34
C GLU A 94 -2.00 -1.90 5.86
N LEU A 95 -3.21 -2.47 5.81
CA LEU A 95 -3.48 -3.84 6.25
C LEU A 95 -2.89 -4.87 5.27
N VAL A 96 -2.97 -4.62 3.96
CA VAL A 96 -2.28 -5.41 2.92
C VAL A 96 -0.77 -5.45 3.18
N GLN A 97 -0.14 -4.30 3.42
CA GLN A 97 1.30 -4.22 3.74
C GLN A 97 1.66 -5.09 4.95
N GLN A 98 0.84 -5.09 6.00
CA GLN A 98 1.09 -5.91 7.19
C GLN A 98 1.00 -7.41 6.90
N ILE A 99 0.03 -7.86 6.09
CA ILE A 99 -0.12 -9.26 5.67
C ILE A 99 1.02 -9.70 4.75
N VAL A 100 1.38 -8.87 3.76
CA VAL A 100 2.50 -9.16 2.84
C VAL A 100 3.80 -9.28 3.62
N ALA A 101 4.10 -8.32 4.50
CA ALA A 101 5.28 -8.36 5.36
C ALA A 101 5.29 -9.58 6.30
N PHE A 102 4.12 -10.09 6.70
CA PHE A 102 3.98 -11.28 7.52
C PHE A 102 4.20 -12.58 6.70
N HIS A 103 3.53 -12.72 5.55
CA HIS A 103 3.68 -13.87 4.65
C HIS A 103 5.13 -14.03 4.17
N MET A 104 5.78 -12.93 3.78
CA MET A 104 7.19 -12.92 3.34
C MET A 104 8.17 -13.32 4.44
N LYS A 105 7.84 -13.11 5.72
CA LYS A 105 8.63 -13.58 6.88
C LYS A 105 8.41 -15.06 7.24
N HIS A 106 7.31 -15.66 6.81
CA HIS A 106 6.91 -17.03 7.16
C HIS A 106 6.99 -18.01 5.98
N ASN A 107 7.76 -17.69 4.94
CA ASN A 107 7.92 -18.50 3.72
C ASN A 107 6.59 -18.78 2.98
N ALA A 108 5.66 -17.83 3.03
CA ALA A 108 4.41 -17.81 2.27
C ALA A 108 4.50 -16.79 1.11
N GLU A 109 5.63 -16.80 0.39
CA GLU A 109 5.84 -15.89 -0.75
C GLU A 109 4.77 -16.03 -1.85
N PRO A 110 4.26 -17.23 -2.20
CA PRO A 110 3.15 -17.36 -3.15
C PRO A 110 1.91 -16.58 -2.72
N GLU A 111 1.50 -16.73 -1.46
CA GLU A 111 0.32 -16.07 -0.89
C GLU A 111 0.50 -14.55 -0.75
N ALA A 112 1.72 -14.08 -0.51
CA ALA A 112 2.05 -12.66 -0.57
C ALA A 112 1.92 -12.09 -1.99
N VAL A 113 2.40 -12.82 -3.01
CA VAL A 113 2.29 -12.40 -4.41
C VAL A 113 0.84 -12.42 -4.90
N ASP A 114 0.07 -13.46 -4.57
CA ASP A 114 -1.35 -13.56 -4.94
C ASP A 114 -2.15 -12.35 -4.44
N LEU A 115 -2.02 -12.00 -3.16
CA LEU A 115 -2.69 -10.83 -2.58
C LEU A 115 -2.31 -9.53 -3.30
N LEU A 116 -1.02 -9.33 -3.61
CA LEU A 116 -0.55 -8.15 -4.33
C LEU A 116 -1.03 -8.10 -5.79
N MET A 117 -1.26 -9.24 -6.44
CA MET A 117 -1.90 -9.26 -7.76
C MET A 117 -3.39 -8.92 -7.67
N GLU A 118 -4.09 -9.37 -6.62
CA GLU A 118 -5.52 -9.09 -6.43
C GLU A 118 -5.81 -7.61 -6.08
N VAL A 119 -4.91 -6.94 -5.37
CA VAL A 119 -5.00 -5.48 -5.09
C VAL A 119 -4.29 -4.60 -6.12
N GLU A 120 -3.85 -5.18 -7.25
CA GLU A 120 -3.17 -4.51 -8.37
C GLU A 120 -1.84 -3.78 -8.03
N ASP A 121 -1.29 -3.95 -6.82
CA ASP A 121 -0.17 -3.17 -6.28
C ASP A 121 1.14 -3.98 -6.14
N LEU A 122 1.52 -4.65 -7.24
CA LEU A 122 2.65 -5.58 -7.26
C LEU A 122 4.03 -4.92 -7.03
N GLU A 123 4.16 -3.60 -7.18
CA GLU A 123 5.42 -2.89 -6.95
C GLU A 123 5.87 -2.97 -5.48
N LEU A 124 4.92 -3.02 -4.54
CA LEU A 124 5.16 -3.20 -3.10
C LEU A 124 5.94 -4.49 -2.77
N LEU A 125 5.88 -5.51 -3.63
CA LEU A 125 6.65 -6.75 -3.47
C LEU A 125 8.15 -6.46 -3.37
N VAL A 126 8.66 -5.45 -4.08
CA VAL A 126 10.08 -5.10 -4.12
C VAL A 126 10.60 -4.63 -2.76
N GLU A 127 9.74 -4.04 -1.91
CA GLU A 127 10.13 -3.58 -0.57
C GLU A 127 10.26 -4.73 0.45
N HIS A 128 9.61 -5.87 0.19
CA HIS A 128 9.61 -7.05 1.06
C HIS A 128 10.49 -8.20 0.55
N VAL A 129 11.03 -8.10 -0.67
CA VAL A 129 11.93 -9.11 -1.24
C VAL A 129 13.35 -8.97 -0.70
N ASP A 130 13.91 -10.08 -0.22
CA ASP A 130 15.27 -10.19 0.32
C ASP A 130 16.06 -11.38 -0.29
N ALA A 131 17.32 -11.53 0.12
CA ALA A 131 18.23 -12.57 -0.38
C ALA A 131 17.81 -14.03 -0.05
N THR A 132 16.82 -14.22 0.82
CA THR A 132 16.28 -15.53 1.23
C THR A 132 15.01 -15.89 0.45
N ASN A 133 14.14 -14.91 0.20
CA ASN A 133 12.82 -15.11 -0.39
C ASN A 133 12.75 -14.85 -1.91
N TYR A 134 13.65 -14.02 -2.49
CA TYR A 134 13.57 -13.57 -3.89
C TYR A 134 13.44 -14.70 -4.91
N LYS A 135 14.15 -15.82 -4.69
CA LYS A 135 14.09 -16.97 -5.60
C LYS A 135 12.69 -17.57 -5.68
N ARG A 136 11.98 -17.66 -4.55
CA ARG A 136 10.63 -18.23 -4.49
C ARG A 136 9.63 -17.28 -5.13
N ALA A 137 9.66 -16.00 -4.78
CA ALA A 137 8.83 -14.97 -5.39
C ALA A 137 9.01 -14.90 -6.92
N CYS A 138 10.25 -14.85 -7.42
CA CYS A 138 10.53 -14.84 -8.87
C CYS A 138 10.11 -16.13 -9.57
N LEU A 139 10.32 -17.31 -8.95
CA LEU A 139 9.85 -18.58 -9.50
C LEU A 139 8.33 -18.62 -9.60
N TYR A 140 7.64 -18.17 -8.54
CA TYR A 140 6.19 -18.12 -8.47
C TYR A 140 5.61 -17.21 -9.56
N LEU A 141 6.09 -15.95 -9.64
CA LEU A 141 5.72 -15.02 -10.72
C LEU A 141 5.94 -15.61 -12.12
N THR A 142 7.06 -16.31 -12.34
CA THR A 142 7.38 -16.95 -13.63
C THR A 142 6.48 -18.15 -13.96
N SER A 143 5.87 -18.79 -12.96
CA SER A 143 4.83 -19.81 -13.16
C SER A 143 3.44 -19.20 -13.35
N SER A 144 3.08 -18.18 -12.56
CA SER A 144 1.77 -17.52 -12.62
C SER A 144 1.58 -16.73 -13.91
N SER A 145 2.66 -16.17 -14.49
CA SER A 145 2.63 -15.47 -15.78
C SER A 145 2.54 -16.38 -17.02
N ARG A 146 2.30 -17.69 -16.84
CA ARG A 146 2.17 -18.67 -17.94
C ARG A 146 0.75 -19.23 -18.08
N ILE A 147 -0.19 -18.67 -17.33
CA ILE A 147 -1.62 -18.98 -17.33
C ILE A 147 -2.34 -17.89 -18.13
#